data_AF-A0AAV3GSW3-F1
#
_entry.id   AF-A0AAV3GSW3-F1
#
_cell.length_a   1.000
_cell.length_b   1.000
_cell.length_c   1.000
_cell.angle_alpha   90.00
_cell.angle_beta   90.00
_cell.angle_gamma   90.00
#
_symmetry.space_group_name_H-M   'P 1'
#
loop_
_entity.id
_entity.type
_entity.pdbx_description
1 polymer ?
#
loop_
_entity_poly.entity_id
_entity_poly.type
_entity_poly.pdbx_seq_one_letter_code
_entity_poly.pdbx_strand_id
1 'polypeptide(L)' 'MEHENVKDALKAAIEIAEAKGIKVDGKPATVHDIQNLTKEHLYFIADLLGLSELYLDK' A
#
# COMPACT_ATOMS: atom_id res chain seq x y z
N MET A 1 6.89 3.53 -3.36
CA MET A 1 7.65 2.29 -3.59
C MET A 1 7.38 1.85 -5.01
N GLU A 2 8.40 1.40 -5.73
CA GLU A 2 8.21 0.82 -7.07
C GLU A 2 8.36 -0.69 -6.94
N HIS A 3 7.37 -1.46 -7.41
CA HIS A 3 7.44 -2.91 -7.55
C HIS A 3 7.38 -3.28 -9.04
N GLU A 4 8.20 -4.23 -9.45
CA GLU A 4 8.34 -4.60 -10.87
C GLU A 4 7.16 -5.41 -11.41
N ASN A 5 6.41 -6.08 -10.52
CA ASN A 5 5.27 -6.91 -10.90
C ASN A 5 4.27 -7.09 -9.74
N VAL A 6 3.09 -7.62 -10.07
CA VAL A 6 1.96 -7.78 -9.12
C VAL A 6 2.33 -8.68 -7.94
N LYS A 7 3.14 -9.72 -8.16
CA LYS A 7 3.55 -10.64 -7.10
C LYS A 7 4.39 -9.93 -6.05
N ASP A 8 5.29 -9.04 -6.46
CA ASP A 8 6.15 -8.29 -5.53
C ASP A 8 5.36 -7.21 -4.78
N ALA A 9 4.43 -6.54 -5.46
CA ALA A 9 3.52 -5.59 -4.82
C ALA A 9 2.61 -6.25 -3.77
N LEU A 10 2.05 -7.43 -4.08
CA LEU A 10 1.21 -8.18 -3.16
C LEU A 10 1.99 -8.69 -1.94
N LYS A 11 3.23 -9.16 -2.13
CA LYS A 11 4.09 -9.55 -1.01
C LYS A 11 4.33 -8.41 -0.04
N ALA A 12 4.67 -7.22 -0.54
CA ALA A 12 4.88 -6.04 0.30
C ALA A 12 3.59 -5.65 1.06
N ALA A 13 2.44 -5.73 0.40
CA ALA A 13 1.16 -5.47 1.06
C ALA A 13 0.86 -6.47 2.20
N ILE A 14 1.20 -7.75 2.02
CA ILE A 14 1.06 -8.78 3.06
C ILE A 14 2.01 -8.48 4.24
N GLU A 15 3.27 -8.16 3.97
CA GLU A 15 4.25 -7.82 5.02
C GLU A 15 3.79 -6.66 5.90
N ILE A 16 3.17 -5.64 5.30
CA ILE A 16 2.59 -4.50 6.02
C ILE A 16 1.37 -4.91 6.84
N ALA A 17 0.50 -5.75 6.28
CA ALA A 17 -0.69 -6.24 6.99
C ALA A 17 -0.33 -7.09 8.21
N GLU A 18 0.80 -7.81 8.16
CA GLU A 18 1.30 -8.65 9.26
C GLU A 18 2.20 -7.88 10.25
N ALA A 19 2.57 -6.63 9.94
CA ALA A 19 3.48 -5.85 10.74
C ALA A 19 2.93 -5.56 12.15
N LYS A 20 3.62 -6.04 13.18
CA LYS A 20 3.28 -5.81 14.59
C LYS A 20 3.90 -4.52 15.12
N GLY A 21 3.47 -3.39 14.57
CA GLY A 21 3.88 -2.05 15.02
C GLY A 21 4.57 -1.26 13.92
N ILE A 22 3.79 -0.45 13.22
CA ILE A 22 4.29 0.46 12.20
C ILE A 22 4.65 1.78 12.90
N LYS A 23 5.81 2.34 12.54
CA LYS A 23 6.25 3.66 13.01
C LYS A 23 6.43 4.58 11.82
N VAL A 24 5.92 5.80 11.95
CA VAL A 24 6.13 6.90 11.00
C VAL A 24 6.81 8.02 11.78
N ASP A 25 7.93 8.52 11.25
CA ASP A 25 8.76 9.55 11.91
C ASP A 25 9.13 9.21 13.36
N GLY A 26 9.42 7.93 13.62
CA GLY A 26 9.81 7.43 14.94
C GLY A 26 8.67 7.29 15.95
N LYS A 27 7.44 7.68 15.60
CA LYS A 27 6.24 7.56 16.44
C LYS A 27 5.36 6.40 15.99
N PRO A 28 4.56 5.78 16.88
CA PRO A 28 3.55 4.81 16.46
C PRO A 28 2.63 5.41 15.39
N ALA A 29 2.42 4.66 14.30
CA ALA A 29 1.55 5.08 13.22
C ALA A 29 0.13 5.32 13.72
N THR A 30 -0.50 6.40 13.26
CA THR A 30 -1.92 6.65 13.45
C THR A 30 -2.75 5.81 12.49
N VAL A 31 -4.06 5.71 12.74
CA VAL A 31 -4.99 5.09 11.79
C VAL A 31 -4.91 5.76 10.40
N HIS A 32 -4.71 7.08 10.37
CA HIS A 32 -4.59 7.82 9.11
C HIS A 32 -3.34 7.42 8.32
N ASP A 33 -2.21 7.25 9.01
CA ASP A 33 -0.95 6.81 8.40
C ASP A 33 -1.10 5.41 7.79
N ILE A 34 -1.75 4.49 8.52
CA ILE A 34 -2.05 3.14 8.01
C ILE A 34 -2.96 3.22 6.78
N GLN A 35 -4.02 4.02 6.82
CA GLN A 35 -4.92 4.17 5.68
C GLN A 35 -4.21 4.72 4.44
N ASN A 36 -3.30 5.68 4.60
CA ASN A 36 -2.52 6.21 3.48
C ASN A 36 -1.56 5.15 2.92
N LEU A 37 -0.81 4.47 3.78
CA LEU A 37 0.08 3.38 3.39
C LEU A 37 -0.67 2.26 2.66
N THR A 38 -1.84 1.86 3.15
CA THR A 38 -2.69 0.86 2.49
C THR A 38 -3.17 1.35 1.12
N LYS A 39 -3.62 2.61 1.01
CA LYS A 39 -4.05 3.18 -0.28
C LYS A 39 -2.93 3.18 -1.31
N GLU A 40 -1.71 3.58 -0.91
CA GLU A 40 -0.55 3.56 -1.80
C GLU A 40 -0.30 2.17 -2.38
N HIS A 41 -0.36 1.12 -1.57
CA HIS A 41 -0.18 -0.25 -2.06
C HIS A 41 -1.32 -0.70 -2.97
N LEU A 42 -2.56 -0.35 -2.63
CA LEU A 42 -3.72 -0.70 -3.45
C LEU A 42 -3.68 0.00 -4.81
N TYR A 43 -3.28 1.27 -4.86
CA TYR A 43 -3.12 2.02 -6.12
C TYR A 43 -1.99 1.44 -6.94
N PHE A 44 -0.86 1.11 -6.32
CA PHE A 44 0.25 0.48 -7.02
C PHE A 44 -0.12 -0.88 -7.61
N ILE A 45 -0.84 -1.72 -6.86
CA ILE A 45 -1.35 -3.01 -7.35
C ILE A 45 -2.35 -2.79 -8.49
N ALA A 46 -3.26 -1.82 -8.34
CA ALA A 46 -4.22 -1.49 -9.39
C ALA A 46 -3.53 -1.05 -10.69
N ASP A 47 -2.48 -0.24 -10.61
CA ASP A 47 -1.70 0.20 -11.78
C ASP A 47 -1.04 -0.96 -12.51
N LEU A 48 -0.43 -1.88 -11.76
CA LEU A 48 0.17 -3.07 -12.34
C LEU A 48 -0.86 -4.02 -12.98
N LEU A 49 -2.11 -3.98 -12.51
CA LEU A 49 -3.22 -4.75 -13.06
C LEU A 49 -3.96 -4.02 -14.20
N GLY A 50 -3.63 -2.76 -14.46
CA GLY A 50 -4.37 -1.92 -15.42
C GLY A 50 -5.78 -1.56 -14.95
N LEU A 51 -5.98 -1.47 -13.63
CA LEU A 51 -7.25 -1.16 -12.95
C LEU A 51 -7.23 0.25 -12.32
N SER A 52 -6.50 1.20 -12.90
CA SER A 52 -6.32 2.54 -12.34
C SER A 52 -7.64 3.32 -12.21
N GLU A 53 -8.69 2.94 -12.96
CA GLU A 53 -10.03 3.50 -12.84
C GLU A 53 -10.60 3.41 -11.42
N LEU A 54 -10.21 2.40 -10.63
CA LEU A 54 -10.69 2.17 -9.27
C LEU A 54 -10.45 3.36 -8.32
N TYR A 55 -9.48 4.22 -8.64
CA TYR A 55 -9.13 5.36 -7.81
C TYR A 55 -9.01 6.67 -8.59
N LEU A 56 -8.99 6.61 -9.93
CA LEU A 56 -8.99 7.78 -10.81
C LEU A 56 -10.39 8.29 -11.16
N ASP A 57 -11.44 7.45 -11.11
CA ASP A 57 -12.84 7.84 -11.40
C ASP A 57 -13.48 8.69 -10.28
N LYS A 58 -12.80 9.75 -9.84
CA LYS A 58 -13.33 10.71 -8.87
C LYS A 58 -13.84 11.99 -9.51
#